data_AF-A0A931R7H6-F1
#
_entry.id   AF-A0A931R7H6-F1
#
_cell.length_a   1.000
_cell.length_b   1.000
_cell.length_c   1.000
_cell.angle_alpha   90.00
_cell.angle_beta   90.00
_cell.angle_gamma   90.00
#
_symmetry.space_group_name_H-M   'P 1'
#
loop_
_entity.id
_entity.type
_entity.pdbx_description
1 polymer ?
#
loop_
_entity_poly.entity_id
_entity_poly.type
_entity_poly.pdbx_seq_one_letter_code
_entity_poly.pdbx_strand_id
1 'polypeptide(L)' 'MIAEAWARRRYRAAFINKIDEALGEAMETQAWLDHALDCGYLDSRQHHMLDDAWQKIGAMLNRMIQRADDFCRTSDR' A
#
# COMPACT_ATOMS: atom_id res chain seq x y z
N MET A 1 6.27 -3.33 7.31
CA MET A 1 5.28 -3.92 6.39
C MET A 1 5.86 -4.35 5.03
N ILE A 2 6.14 -3.46 4.07
CA ILE A 2 6.66 -3.86 2.73
C ILE A 2 8.03 -4.56 2.84
N ALA A 3 8.96 -4.01 3.63
CA ALA A 3 10.25 -4.65 3.88
C ALA A 3 10.11 -6.05 4.51
N GLU A 4 9.15 -6.23 5.42
CA GLU A 4 8.83 -7.54 6.01
C GLU A 4 8.20 -8.49 5.00
N ALA A 5 7.35 -7.99 4.09
CA ALA A 5 6.83 -8.78 2.99
C ALA A 5 7.98 -9.33 2.14
N TRP A 6 8.97 -8.49 1.79
CA TRP A 6 10.18 -8.91 1.06
C TRP A 6 10.96 -9.99 1.80
N ALA A 7 11.13 -9.86 3.12
CA ALA A 7 11.78 -10.87 3.94
C ALA A 7 11.02 -12.21 3.96
N ARG A 8 9.70 -12.17 3.79
CA ARG A 8 8.80 -13.34 3.82
C ARG A 8 8.38 -13.85 2.44
N ARG A 9 8.91 -13.28 1.34
CA ARG A 9 8.49 -13.58 -0.04
C ARG A 9 8.62 -15.04 -0.47
N ARG A 10 9.40 -15.87 0.24
CA ARG A 10 9.45 -17.33 0.04
C ARG A 10 8.11 -18.02 0.33
N TYR A 11 7.28 -17.41 1.15
CA TYR A 11 5.96 -17.92 1.52
C TYR A 11 4.89 -16.96 1.00
N ARG A 12 4.28 -17.31 -0.14
CA ARG A 12 3.30 -16.46 -0.84
C ARG A 12 2.21 -15.89 0.07
N ALA A 13 1.63 -16.71 0.94
CA ALA A 13 0.58 -16.26 1.87
C ALA A 13 1.10 -15.20 2.87
N ALA A 14 2.32 -15.38 3.39
CA ALA A 14 2.93 -14.44 4.31
C ALA A 14 3.35 -13.13 3.62
N PHE A 15 3.77 -13.20 2.35
CA PHE A 15 4.01 -12.02 1.52
C PHE A 15 2.73 -11.22 1.32
N ILE A 16 1.67 -11.87 0.84
CA ILE A 16 0.37 -11.23 0.58
C ILE A 16 -0.16 -10.60 1.86
N ASN A 17 -0.16 -11.32 2.97
CA ASN A 17 -0.63 -10.78 4.25
C ASN A 17 0.10 -9.49 4.64
N LYS A 18 1.42 -9.40 4.46
CA LYS A 18 2.16 -8.16 4.75
C LYS A 18 1.94 -7.02 3.76
N ILE A 19 1.63 -7.31 2.50
CA ILE A 19 1.23 -6.28 1.53
C ILE A 19 -0.21 -5.80 1.79
N ASP A 20 -1.10 -6.70 2.19
CA ASP A 20 -2.48 -6.39 2.54
C ASP A 20 -2.55 -5.50 3.78
N GLU A 21 -1.77 -5.80 4.82
CA GLU A 21 -1.62 -4.89 5.96
C GLU A 21 -1.11 -3.51 5.50
N ALA A 22 -0.10 -3.44 4.60
CA ALA A 22 0.41 -2.16 4.07
C ALA A 22 -0.62 -1.38 3.25
N LEU A 23 -1.51 -2.09 2.54
CA LEU A 23 -2.64 -1.49 1.83
C LEU A 23 -3.64 -0.90 2.83
N GLY A 24 -3.90 -1.60 3.94
CA GLY A 24 -4.72 -1.09 5.04
C GLY A 24 -4.23 0.25 5.58
N GLU A 25 -2.93 0.36 5.91
CA GLU A 25 -2.33 1.63 6.37
C GLU A 25 -2.39 2.74 5.32
N ALA A 26 -2.28 2.41 4.04
CA ALA A 26 -2.43 3.38 2.96
C ALA A 26 -3.86 3.94 2.89
N MET A 27 -4.87 3.06 3.00
CA MET A 27 -6.28 3.46 3.03
C MET A 27 -6.60 4.27 4.29
N GLU A 28 -6.04 3.90 5.44
CA GLU A 28 -6.17 4.67 6.67
C GLU A 28 -5.56 6.07 6.52
N THR A 29 -4.39 6.17 5.89
CA THR A 29 -3.76 7.47 5.63
C THR A 29 -4.65 8.36 4.74
N GLN A 30 -5.30 7.81 3.71
CA GLN A 30 -6.24 8.57 2.89
C GLN A 30 -7.44 9.09 3.70
N ALA A 31 -8.01 8.26 4.58
CA ALA A 31 -9.08 8.71 5.49
C ALA A 31 -8.61 9.86 6.42
N TRP A 32 -7.36 9.83 6.86
CA TRP A 32 -6.76 10.94 7.63
C TRP A 32 -6.57 12.20 6.79
N LEU A 33 -6.29 12.09 5.49
CA LEU A 33 -6.24 13.25 4.59
C LEU A 33 -7.60 13.91 4.45
N ASP A 34 -8.66 13.12 4.27
CA ASP A 34 -10.03 13.62 4.21
C ASP A 34 -10.40 14.36 5.50
N HIS A 35 -10.08 13.77 6.65
CA HIS A 35 -10.30 14.42 7.94
C HIS A 35 -9.50 15.72 8.09
N ALA A 36 -8.25 15.74 7.63
CA ALA A 36 -7.40 16.93 7.69
C ALA A 36 -7.92 18.05 6.77
N LEU A 37 -8.52 17.72 5.63
CA LEU A 37 -9.22 18.67 4.77
C LEU A 37 -10.48 19.22 5.45
N ASP A 38 -11.31 18.34 6.01
CA ASP A 38 -12.56 18.72 6.72
C ASP A 38 -12.30 19.64 7.91
N CYS A 39 -11.19 19.41 8.62
CA CYS A 39 -10.76 20.26 9.74
C CYS A 39 -9.97 21.52 9.30
N GLY A 40 -9.73 21.72 8.00
CA GLY A 40 -9.01 22.88 7.48
C GLY A 40 -7.50 22.90 7.75
N TYR A 41 -6.90 21.74 8.09
CA TYR A 41 -5.44 21.60 8.19
C TYR A 41 -4.75 21.49 6.83
N LEU A 42 -5.48 21.05 5.80
CA LEU A 42 -5.04 21.04 4.41
C LEU A 42 -5.97 21.90 3.57
N ASP A 43 -5.40 22.62 2.60
CA ASP A 43 -6.20 23.17 1.51
C ASP A 43 -6.52 22.09 0.45
N SER A 44 -7.50 22.37 -0.42
CA SER A 44 -7.94 21.42 -1.44
C SER A 44 -6.83 21.00 -2.41
N ARG A 45 -5.83 21.86 -2.66
CA ARG A 45 -4.72 21.54 -3.55
C ARG A 45 -3.74 20.58 -2.86
N GLN A 46 -3.41 20.84 -1.60
CA GLN A 46 -2.56 19.96 -0.80
C GLN A 46 -3.22 18.59 -0.62
N HIS A 47 -4.51 18.55 -0.27
CA HIS A 47 -5.29 17.32 -0.18
C HIS A 47 -5.25 16.54 -1.49
N HIS A 48 -5.62 17.16 -2.61
CA HIS A 48 -5.65 16.49 -3.92
C HIS A 48 -4.28 15.91 -4.31
N MET A 49 -3.19 16.66 -4.09
CA MET A 49 -1.84 16.18 -4.38
C MET A 49 -1.45 14.97 -3.53
N LEU A 50 -1.81 14.97 -2.24
CA LEU A 50 -1.49 13.88 -1.32
C LEU A 50 -2.38 12.66 -1.58
N ASP A 51 -3.68 12.86 -1.78
CA ASP A 51 -4.63 11.81 -2.08
C ASP A 51 -4.27 11.09 -3.39
N ASP A 52 -3.97 11.83 -4.47
CA ASP A 52 -3.50 11.25 -5.73
C ASP A 52 -2.24 10.39 -5.56
N ALA A 53 -1.32 10.82 -4.68
CA ALA A 53 -0.10 10.06 -4.40
C ALA A 53 -0.43 8.75 -3.67
N TRP A 54 -1.30 8.80 -2.66
CA TRP A 54 -1.71 7.62 -1.91
C TRP A 54 -2.58 6.66 -2.72
N GLN A 55 -3.46 7.16 -3.60
CA GLN A 55 -4.19 6.33 -4.56
C GLN A 55 -3.25 5.53 -5.46
N LYS A 56 -2.17 6.15 -5.94
CA LYS A 56 -1.14 5.45 -6.75
C LYS A 56 -0.40 4.40 -5.94
N ILE A 57 -0.05 4.70 -4.68
CA ILE A 57 0.57 3.73 -3.76
C ILE A 57 -0.36 2.54 -3.54
N GLY A 58 -1.63 2.79 -3.18
CA GLY A 58 -2.64 1.75 -3.00
C GLY A 58 -2.82 0.87 -4.25
N ALA A 59 -2.85 1.48 -5.44
CA ALA A 59 -2.93 0.75 -6.70
C ALA A 59 -1.69 -0.14 -6.94
N MET A 60 -0.49 0.32 -6.58
CA MET A 60 0.74 -0.49 -6.66
C MET A 60 0.70 -1.67 -5.69
N LEU A 61 0.30 -1.45 -4.44
CA LEU A 61 0.18 -2.51 -3.43
C LEU A 61 -0.86 -3.56 -3.85
N ASN A 62 -2.02 -3.12 -4.33
CA ASN A 62 -3.05 -4.02 -4.84
C ASN A 62 -2.56 -4.84 -6.05
N ARG A 63 -1.83 -4.20 -6.99
CA ARG A 63 -1.19 -4.93 -8.09
C ARG A 63 -0.18 -5.96 -7.60
N MET A 64 0.57 -5.67 -6.54
CA MET A 64 1.50 -6.62 -5.95
C MET A 64 0.79 -7.83 -5.33
N ILE A 65 -0.39 -7.64 -4.73
CA ILE A 65 -1.24 -8.75 -4.25
C ILE A 65 -1.72 -9.60 -5.42
N GLN A 66 -2.27 -8.97 -6.47
CA GLN A 66 -2.78 -9.64 -7.66
C GLN A 66 -1.70 -10.42 -8.40
N ARG A 67 -0.46 -9.92 -8.39
CA ARG A 67 0.71 -10.53 -9.05
C ARG A 67 1.73 -11.09 -8.07
N ALA A 68 1.29 -11.53 -6.89
CA ALA A 68 2.19 -12.00 -5.83
C ALA A 68 3.17 -13.09 -6.32
N ASP A 69 2.75 -13.92 -7.26
CA ASP A 69 3.58 -14.98 -7.87
C ASP A 69 4.80 -14.44 -8.60
N ASP A 70 4.78 -13.21 -9.13
CA ASP A 70 5.95 -12.60 -9.76
C ASP A 70 7.02 -12.18 -8.73
N PHE A 71 6.61 -11.94 -7.49
CA PHE A 71 7.49 -11.53 -6.38
C PHE A 71 7.93 -12.69 -5.50
N CYS A 72 7.13 -13.76 -5.47
CA CYS A 72 7.35 -14.93 -4.62
C CYS A 72 8.09 -16.08 -5.31
N ARG A 73 8.50 -15.93 -6.58
CA ARG A 73 9.24 -16.98 -7.29
C ARG A 73 10.49 -17.35 -6.50
N THR A 74 10.55 -18.58 -6.01
CA THR A 74 11.81 -19.22 -5.70
C THR A 74 12.54 -19.43 -7.02
N SER A 75 13.78 -18.95 -7.12
CA SER A 75 14.69 -19.47 -8.13
C SER A 75 14.84 -20.97 -7.86
N ASP A 76 14.06 -21.80 -8.56
CA ASP A 76 14.39 -23.21 -8.69
C ASP A 76 15.77 -23.25 -9.33
N ARG A 77 16.75 -23.66 -8.53
CA ARG A 77 18.02 -24.19 -9.00
C ARG A 77 17.86 -25.69 -9.15
#